data_AF-S9UI94-F1
#
_entry.id   AF-S9UI94-F1
#
_cell.length_a   1.000
_cell.length_b   1.000
_cell.length_c   1.000
_cell.angle_alpha   90.00
_cell.angle_beta   90.00
_cell.angle_gamma   90.00
#
_symmetry.space_group_name_H-M   'P 1'
#
loop_
_entity.id
_entity.type
_entity.pdbx_description
1 polymer ?
#
loop_
_entity_poly.entity_id
_entity_poly.type
_entity_poly.pdbx_seq_one_letter_code
_entity_poly.pdbx_strand_id
1 'polypeptide(L)'
;MSTPLKDAAPSVAFMTTTQFAKATKAAQLSTRQQQEELRDRLVLLRHGERQDHVDRSWKGNGLLPAHDPPLSNAGRMQALETAAHYLRLRKEKKVEGRMRGAFSCFLVSPFARCVETALIVNLVAYDGQLPMLVEPLLSDWQQSKVFHAPPTLGGHYYLREEGAEMCFCPPTEALAASLRPFFRARVAHPDGLHALGLTAELAAAWEERLAGWLAAHEQLPVWTSGDCDARIREHIQLADELRQEQAEQPPQGHPQPQHHHHHKKGKGNKRCSQSPAPELTYPVHGLPLCGAPHPETKSDLARRCQAFVRTHFVREEDSVAMVPAAVLAAARQERRERLPKYFVSVEEPADYARVSSHSTEVPAVAAPQALLPPMFVLAVTHADVIHAVLEACCPRHHDDCAGFSAPYCSVSSVARYNNYYAIVPPELRASLGASGCGPANKKKGGCQQQQQKGIPVRAAPLPPLAVDWHVEEVASTERLQTLIVVQYK
;
A
#
# COMPACT_ATOMS: atom_id res chain seq x y z
N MET A 1 27.90 -12.25 -18.96
CA MET A 1 26.81 -13.25 -18.89
C MET A 1 26.49 -13.49 -17.42
N SER A 2 25.61 -12.67 -16.85
CA SER A 2 25.13 -12.85 -15.47
C SER A 2 24.03 -13.90 -15.47
N THR A 3 24.17 -14.88 -14.58
CA THR A 3 23.11 -15.85 -14.25
C THR A 3 21.80 -15.12 -13.94
N PRO A 4 20.65 -15.57 -14.48
CA PRO A 4 19.36 -15.05 -14.06
C PRO A 4 19.15 -15.39 -12.59
N LEU A 5 18.83 -14.38 -11.78
CA LEU A 5 18.39 -14.53 -10.40
C LEU A 5 17.13 -15.42 -10.41
N LYS A 6 17.29 -16.69 -10.01
CA LYS A 6 16.19 -17.58 -9.69
C LYS A 6 15.38 -17.01 -8.52
N ASP A 7 14.10 -16.76 -8.77
CA ASP A 7 12.95 -17.01 -7.86
C ASP A 7 13.08 -16.61 -6.39
N ALA A 8 13.57 -15.41 -6.09
CA ALA A 8 13.22 -14.76 -4.84
C ALA A 8 12.22 -13.65 -5.16
N ALA A 9 10.92 -13.94 -5.02
CA ALA A 9 9.92 -12.88 -4.95
C ALA A 9 10.41 -11.84 -3.93
N PRO A 10 10.31 -10.54 -4.23
CA PRO A 10 10.80 -9.50 -3.31
C PRO A 10 10.10 -9.69 -1.95
N SER A 11 10.90 -10.00 -0.94
CA SER A 11 10.42 -10.29 0.42
C SER A 11 10.27 -8.99 1.20
N VAL A 12 9.15 -8.84 1.91
CA VAL A 12 8.88 -7.65 2.74
C VAL A 12 9.94 -7.53 3.83
N ALA A 13 10.59 -6.37 3.90
CA ALA A 13 11.57 -6.07 4.94
C ALA A 13 10.91 -5.26 6.07
N PHE A 14 10.84 -5.84 7.26
CA PHE A 14 10.36 -5.16 8.46
C PHE A 14 11.40 -4.20 9.03
N MET A 15 10.93 -3.21 9.79
CA MET A 15 11.75 -2.11 10.31
C MET A 15 12.19 -2.33 11.76
N THR A 16 11.76 -3.43 12.40
CA THR A 16 12.01 -3.72 13.82
C THR A 16 13.50 -3.63 14.16
N THR A 17 14.34 -4.35 13.41
CA THR A 17 15.79 -4.41 13.67
C THR A 17 16.42 -3.03 13.56
N THR A 18 16.05 -2.26 12.53
CA THR A 18 16.61 -0.94 12.25
C THR A 18 16.19 0.08 13.29
N GLN A 19 14.91 0.11 13.65
CA GLN A 19 14.37 1.01 14.68
C GLN A 19 14.95 0.69 16.06
N PHE A 20 15.08 -0.60 16.41
CA PHE A 20 15.69 -0.99 17.67
C PHE A 20 17.19 -0.65 17.73
N ALA A 21 17.95 -0.83 16.64
CA ALA A 21 19.34 -0.43 16.57
C ALA A 21 19.53 1.09 16.75
N LYS A 22 18.57 1.90 16.28
CA LYS A 22 18.52 3.34 16.55
C LYS A 22 18.23 3.60 18.03
N ALA A 23 17.19 2.99 18.60
CA ALA A 23 16.79 3.20 19.99
C ALA A 23 17.91 2.83 20.99
N THR A 24 18.63 1.74 20.76
CA THR A 24 19.69 1.26 21.66
C THR A 24 20.98 2.08 21.63
N LYS A 25 21.21 2.90 20.60
CA LYS A 25 22.34 3.84 20.59
C LYS A 25 22.19 4.95 21.62
N ALA A 26 20.95 5.27 22.00
CA ALA A 26 20.67 6.15 23.12
C ALA A 26 20.73 5.34 24.43
N ALA A 27 21.94 5.10 24.93
CA ALA A 27 22.22 4.25 26.11
C ALA A 27 21.50 4.67 27.41
N GLN A 28 20.82 5.82 27.40
CA GLN A 28 20.04 6.35 28.52
C GLN A 28 18.56 5.98 28.47
N LEU A 29 18.07 5.40 27.36
CA LEU A 29 16.66 5.05 27.24
C LEU A 29 16.33 3.82 28.08
N SER A 30 15.30 3.94 28.91
CA SER A 30 14.65 2.82 29.58
C SER A 30 14.05 1.84 28.56
N THR A 31 13.79 0.60 28.98
CA THR A 31 13.12 -0.41 28.14
C THR A 31 11.82 0.13 27.53
N ARG A 32 11.05 0.88 28.32
CA ARG A 32 9.80 1.50 27.86
C ARG A 32 10.05 2.50 26.73
N GLN A 33 11.02 3.39 26.90
CA GLN A 33 11.36 4.37 25.86
C GLN A 33 11.92 3.69 24.59
N GLN A 34 12.63 2.57 24.74
CA GLN A 34 13.07 1.79 23.58
C GLN A 34 11.89 1.15 22.82
N GLN A 35 10.82 0.76 23.53
CA GLN A 35 9.59 0.26 22.90
C GLN A 35 8.80 1.38 22.22
N GLU A 36 8.77 2.58 22.80
CA GLU A 36 8.12 3.77 22.22
C GLU A 36 8.79 4.23 20.90
N GLU A 37 10.05 3.84 20.66
CA GLU A 37 10.73 4.05 19.38
C GLU A 37 10.27 3.08 18.27
N LEU A 38 9.59 1.98 18.62
CA LEU A 38 9.02 1.04 17.66
C LEU A 38 7.70 1.60 17.11
N ARG A 39 7.68 1.92 15.82
CA ARG A 39 6.58 2.61 15.16
C ARG A 39 6.28 2.03 13.79
N ASP A 40 4.99 2.05 13.47
CA ASP A 40 4.58 2.01 12.08
C ASP A 40 4.64 3.41 11.49
N ARG A 41 4.92 3.48 10.19
CA ARG A 41 4.84 4.72 9.44
C ARG A 41 4.07 4.46 8.16
N LEU A 42 3.03 5.25 7.93
CA LEU A 42 2.26 5.23 6.70
C LEU A 42 2.49 6.56 5.99
N VAL A 43 3.02 6.46 4.78
CA VAL A 43 3.27 7.59 3.90
C VAL A 43 2.27 7.54 2.76
N LEU A 44 1.41 8.55 2.68
CA LEU A 44 0.39 8.72 1.65
C LEU A 44 0.94 9.59 0.53
N LEU A 45 1.05 9.04 -0.68
CA LEU A 45 1.51 9.73 -1.87
C LEU A 45 0.35 9.91 -2.85
N ARG A 46 0.01 11.15 -3.21
CA ARG A 46 -0.92 11.37 -4.33
C ARG A 46 -0.24 10.94 -5.63
N HIS A 47 -0.97 10.31 -6.54
CA HIS A 47 -0.50 10.08 -7.91
C HIS A 47 -0.06 11.41 -8.60
N GLY A 48 0.71 11.32 -9.68
CA GLY A 48 1.08 12.49 -10.49
C GLY A 48 -0.09 13.10 -11.29
N GLU A 49 0.14 14.24 -11.93
CA GLU A 49 -0.85 14.86 -12.82
C GLU A 49 -1.38 13.88 -13.88
N ARG A 50 -2.70 13.91 -14.10
CA ARG A 50 -3.41 13.02 -15.02
C ARG A 50 -3.42 13.56 -16.44
N GLN A 51 -3.44 12.66 -17.43
CA GLN A 51 -3.51 13.04 -18.84
C GLN A 51 -4.79 13.81 -19.18
N ASP A 52 -5.95 13.42 -18.64
CA ASP A 52 -7.25 14.07 -18.91
C ASP A 52 -7.40 15.46 -18.28
N HIS A 53 -6.57 15.79 -17.28
CA HIS A 53 -6.51 17.13 -16.71
C HIS A 53 -5.75 18.11 -17.62
N VAL A 54 -4.80 17.60 -18.40
CA VAL A 54 -4.03 18.38 -19.39
C VAL A 54 -4.78 18.42 -20.72
N ASP A 55 -5.29 17.27 -21.15
CA ASP A 55 -6.08 17.10 -22.36
C ASP A 55 -7.54 16.81 -22.02
N ARG A 56 -8.35 17.87 -21.97
CA ARG A 56 -9.80 17.77 -21.72
C ARG A 56 -10.57 16.98 -22.78
N SER A 57 -9.93 16.67 -23.92
CA SER A 57 -10.51 15.83 -24.97
C SER A 57 -10.21 14.35 -24.80
N TRP A 58 -9.50 13.96 -23.74
CA TRP A 58 -9.24 12.57 -23.40
C TRP A 58 -10.55 11.76 -23.32
N LYS A 59 -10.60 10.67 -24.08
CA LYS A 59 -11.73 9.73 -24.12
C LYS A 59 -11.27 8.28 -23.95
N GLY A 60 -10.09 8.08 -23.36
CA GLY A 60 -9.39 6.81 -23.39
C GLY A 60 -8.58 6.65 -24.68
N ASN A 61 -7.91 5.51 -24.80
CA ASN A 61 -7.20 5.09 -26.00
C ASN A 61 -7.35 3.57 -26.17
N GLY A 62 -6.68 2.97 -27.17
CA GLY A 62 -6.75 1.52 -27.39
C GLY A 62 -6.20 0.65 -26.24
N LEU A 63 -5.56 1.25 -25.23
CA LEU A 63 -4.92 0.55 -24.10
C LEU A 63 -5.58 0.86 -22.75
N LEU A 64 -6.27 1.99 -22.61
CA LEU A 64 -6.87 2.45 -21.34
C LEU A 64 -8.26 3.06 -21.56
N PRO A 65 -9.22 2.78 -20.66
CA PRO A 65 -10.56 3.37 -20.74
C PRO A 65 -10.53 4.86 -20.41
N ALA A 66 -11.61 5.57 -20.77
CA ALA A 66 -11.75 7.01 -20.52
C ALA A 66 -11.61 7.39 -19.03
N HIS A 67 -12.09 6.53 -18.14
CA HIS A 67 -12.13 6.75 -16.69
C HIS A 67 -10.80 6.43 -15.97
N ASP A 68 -9.85 5.79 -16.64
CA ASP A 68 -8.53 5.46 -16.08
C ASP A 68 -7.39 6.08 -16.91
N PRO A 69 -7.33 7.43 -16.97
CA PRO A 69 -6.26 8.11 -17.70
C PRO A 69 -4.89 7.81 -17.08
N PRO A 70 -3.84 7.68 -17.91
CA PRO A 70 -2.46 7.57 -17.43
C PRO A 70 -1.97 8.93 -16.89
N LEU A 71 -0.73 8.97 -16.41
CA LEU A 71 -0.08 10.23 -16.06
C LEU A 71 0.17 11.09 -17.30
N SER A 72 0.15 12.42 -17.12
CA SER A 72 0.71 13.36 -18.09
C SER A 72 2.25 13.29 -18.05
N ASN A 73 2.92 13.93 -19.01
CA ASN A 73 4.39 14.06 -18.93
C ASN A 73 4.85 14.82 -17.67
N ALA A 74 4.10 15.83 -17.24
CA ALA A 74 4.40 16.53 -15.99
C ALA A 74 4.13 15.62 -14.77
N GLY A 75 3.08 14.80 -14.80
CA GLY A 75 2.81 13.79 -13.77
C GLY A 75 3.94 12.78 -13.60
N ARG A 76 4.52 12.29 -14.70
CA ARG A 76 5.70 11.40 -14.65
C ARG A 76 6.93 12.11 -14.11
N MET A 77 7.12 13.40 -14.41
CA MET A 77 8.20 14.21 -13.83
C MET A 77 8.03 14.41 -12.34
N GLN A 78 6.82 14.69 -11.86
CA GLN A 78 6.51 14.79 -10.44
C GLN A 78 6.84 13.48 -9.70
N ALA A 79 6.46 12.33 -10.29
CA ALA A 79 6.80 11.02 -9.73
C ALA A 79 8.33 10.78 -9.70
N LEU A 80 9.06 11.20 -10.74
CA LEU A 80 10.52 11.14 -10.81
C LEU A 80 11.19 12.01 -9.74
N GLU A 81 10.66 13.21 -9.49
CA GLU A 81 11.12 14.11 -8.43
C GLU A 81 10.93 13.48 -7.03
N THR A 82 9.76 12.90 -6.78
CA THR A 82 9.49 12.13 -5.55
C THR A 82 10.45 10.96 -5.41
N ALA A 83 10.75 10.25 -6.50
CA ALA A 83 11.71 9.16 -6.50
C ALA A 83 13.13 9.65 -6.16
N ALA A 84 13.57 10.76 -6.76
CA ALA A 84 14.87 11.37 -6.47
C ALA A 84 15.00 11.78 -5.00
N HIS A 85 13.92 12.32 -4.41
CA HIS A 85 13.86 12.64 -2.99
C HIS A 85 14.10 11.40 -2.12
N TYR A 86 13.37 10.30 -2.35
CA TYR A 86 13.57 9.07 -1.57
C TYR A 86 14.92 8.41 -1.81
N LEU A 87 15.44 8.45 -3.04
CA LEU A 87 16.79 7.97 -3.33
C LEU A 87 17.84 8.72 -2.51
N ARG A 88 17.69 10.05 -2.38
CA ARG A 88 18.56 10.88 -1.54
C ARG A 88 18.46 10.50 -0.07
N LEU A 89 17.24 10.35 0.46
CA LEU A 89 17.01 9.90 1.83
C LEU A 89 17.70 8.56 2.10
N ARG A 90 17.56 7.57 1.20
CA ARG A 90 18.24 6.27 1.33
C ARG A 90 19.76 6.35 1.35
N LYS A 91 20.33 7.36 0.70
CA LYS A 91 21.79 7.60 0.62
C LYS A 91 22.30 8.52 1.73
N GLU A 92 21.43 8.97 2.65
CA GLU A 92 21.83 9.82 3.77
C GLU A 92 22.94 9.19 4.62
N LYS A 93 23.81 10.04 5.18
CA LYS A 93 24.92 9.57 6.03
C LYS A 93 24.43 9.10 7.39
N LYS A 94 23.40 9.75 7.93
CA LYS A 94 22.80 9.42 9.23
C LYS A 94 21.78 8.29 9.10
N VAL A 95 21.74 7.39 10.08
CA VAL A 95 20.82 6.24 10.10
C VAL A 95 19.38 6.72 10.06
N GLU A 96 19.06 7.76 10.82
CA GLU A 96 17.74 8.37 10.91
C GLU A 96 17.28 8.92 9.55
N GLY A 97 18.18 9.57 8.81
CA GLY A 97 17.92 10.03 7.45
C GLY A 97 17.63 8.86 6.50
N ARG A 98 18.45 7.81 6.55
CA ARG A 98 18.24 6.59 5.73
C ARG A 98 16.92 5.90 6.04
N MET A 99 16.56 5.81 7.31
CA MET A 99 15.29 5.22 7.74
C MET A 99 14.08 5.97 7.16
N ARG A 100 14.16 7.30 7.03
CA ARG A 100 13.08 8.09 6.42
C ARG A 100 12.84 7.73 4.95
N GLY A 101 13.87 7.27 4.24
CA GLY A 101 13.78 6.75 2.87
C GLY A 101 13.61 5.23 2.76
N ALA A 102 13.47 4.51 3.88
CA ALA A 102 13.26 3.07 3.88
C ALA A 102 11.77 2.74 3.96
N PHE A 103 11.35 1.72 3.22
CA PHE A 103 10.00 1.19 3.22
C PHE A 103 10.03 -0.33 3.14
N SER A 104 8.98 -0.94 3.68
CA SER A 104 8.72 -2.37 3.70
C SER A 104 8.00 -2.82 2.43
N CYS A 105 7.06 -2.01 1.92
CA CYS A 105 6.31 -2.25 0.70
C CYS A 105 5.61 -0.98 0.19
N PHE A 106 5.07 -1.07 -1.03
CA PHE A 106 4.03 -0.19 -1.54
C PHE A 106 2.64 -0.82 -1.37
N LEU A 107 1.67 0.00 -0.98
CA LEU A 107 0.24 -0.28 -1.17
C LEU A 107 -0.29 0.65 -2.26
N VAL A 108 -0.91 0.13 -3.30
CA VAL A 108 -1.15 0.90 -4.53
C VAL A 108 -2.60 0.80 -4.93
N SER A 109 -3.25 1.94 -5.15
CA SER A 109 -4.55 1.94 -5.81
C SER A 109 -4.42 1.36 -7.24
N PRO A 110 -5.34 0.49 -7.67
CA PRO A 110 -5.33 -0.17 -8.97
C PRO A 110 -5.48 0.74 -10.20
N PHE A 111 -5.82 2.03 -10.04
CA PHE A 111 -5.88 2.94 -11.20
C PHE A 111 -4.50 3.06 -11.87
N ALA A 112 -4.46 3.07 -13.20
CA ALA A 112 -3.24 3.10 -14.00
C ALA A 112 -2.29 4.23 -13.57
N ARG A 113 -2.81 5.43 -13.29
CA ARG A 113 -2.05 6.58 -12.78
C ARG A 113 -1.33 6.33 -11.44
N CYS A 114 -1.94 5.57 -10.54
CA CYS A 114 -1.38 5.22 -9.24
C CYS A 114 -0.30 4.15 -9.38
N VAL A 115 -0.57 3.11 -10.19
CA VAL A 115 0.41 2.08 -10.55
C VAL A 115 1.63 2.69 -11.25
N GLU A 116 1.40 3.58 -12.21
CA GLU A 116 2.47 4.28 -12.94
C GLU A 116 3.33 5.14 -12.02
N THR A 117 2.71 5.90 -11.10
CA THR A 117 3.43 6.70 -10.10
C THR A 117 4.29 5.80 -9.20
N ALA A 118 3.71 4.73 -8.65
CA ALA A 118 4.41 3.79 -7.78
C ALA A 118 5.58 3.12 -8.51
N LEU A 119 5.39 2.73 -9.77
CA LEU A 119 6.41 2.08 -10.58
C LEU A 119 7.61 3.01 -10.87
N ILE A 120 7.37 4.28 -11.20
CA ILE A 120 8.45 5.26 -11.37
C ILE A 120 9.25 5.39 -10.06
N VAL A 121 8.57 5.55 -8.92
CA VAL A 121 9.23 5.66 -7.62
C VAL A 121 10.02 4.39 -7.29
N ASN A 122 9.44 3.21 -7.54
CA ASN A 122 10.08 1.93 -7.27
C ASN A 122 11.36 1.73 -8.11
N LEU A 123 11.29 1.94 -9.43
CA LEU A 123 12.42 1.71 -10.33
C LEU A 123 13.60 2.66 -10.07
N VAL A 124 13.30 3.91 -9.75
CA VAL A 124 14.31 4.97 -9.58
C VAL A 124 14.87 4.99 -8.17
N ALA A 125 14.02 4.87 -7.14
CA ALA A 125 14.44 5.00 -5.75
C ALA A 125 14.79 3.66 -5.09
N TYR A 126 14.24 2.54 -5.57
CA TYR A 126 14.37 1.20 -4.95
C TYR A 126 14.80 0.11 -5.95
N ASP A 127 15.28 0.51 -7.14
CA ASP A 127 15.76 -0.39 -8.19
C ASP A 127 14.72 -1.44 -8.62
N GLY A 128 13.42 -1.17 -8.42
CA GLY A 128 12.32 -2.09 -8.72
C GLY A 128 12.15 -3.24 -7.72
N GLN A 129 12.86 -3.20 -6.59
CA GLN A 129 12.91 -4.31 -5.63
C GLN A 129 11.88 -4.20 -4.51
N LEU A 130 11.22 -3.06 -4.33
CA LEU A 130 10.24 -2.92 -3.26
C LEU A 130 8.94 -3.63 -3.65
N PRO A 131 8.38 -4.52 -2.81
CA PRO A 131 7.13 -5.21 -3.12
C PRO A 131 6.00 -4.21 -3.37
N MET A 132 5.19 -4.46 -4.40
CA MET A 132 3.98 -3.69 -4.70
C MET A 132 2.75 -4.58 -4.51
N LEU A 133 1.87 -4.20 -3.58
CA LEU A 133 0.59 -4.86 -3.37
C LEU A 133 -0.53 -3.91 -3.77
N VAL A 134 -1.54 -4.43 -4.44
CA VAL A 134 -2.72 -3.67 -4.85
C VAL A 134 -3.71 -3.62 -3.69
N GLU A 135 -4.19 -2.42 -3.39
CA GLU A 135 -5.17 -2.16 -2.34
C GLU A 135 -6.37 -1.40 -2.95
N PRO A 136 -7.47 -2.10 -3.26
CA PRO A 136 -8.69 -1.51 -3.81
C PRO A 136 -9.30 -0.41 -2.93
N LEU A 137 -9.18 -0.50 -1.59
CA LEU A 137 -9.70 0.49 -0.65
C LEU A 137 -9.01 1.85 -0.79
N LEU A 138 -7.87 1.95 -1.49
CA LEU A 138 -7.16 3.20 -1.73
C LEU A 138 -7.64 3.99 -2.95
N SER A 139 -8.72 3.61 -3.63
CA SER A 139 -9.06 4.23 -4.91
C SER A 139 -10.15 5.31 -4.82
N ASP A 140 -10.28 6.16 -5.84
CA ASP A 140 -11.28 7.25 -5.89
C ASP A 140 -12.61 6.88 -6.56
N TRP A 141 -12.96 5.59 -6.53
CA TRP A 141 -13.96 4.89 -7.35
C TRP A 141 -15.31 5.56 -7.62
N GLN A 142 -15.78 6.46 -6.78
CA GLN A 142 -17.21 6.75 -6.70
C GLN A 142 -17.53 8.21 -6.45
N GLN A 143 -16.54 9.08 -6.64
CA GLN A 143 -16.77 10.50 -6.52
C GLN A 143 -17.65 10.95 -7.66
N SER A 144 -18.90 11.26 -7.36
CA SER A 144 -19.87 11.79 -8.34
C SER A 144 -19.40 13.07 -9.03
N LYS A 145 -18.44 13.80 -8.43
CA LYS A 145 -17.75 14.95 -9.02
C LYS A 145 -16.79 14.58 -10.15
N VAL A 146 -16.25 13.37 -10.13
CA VAL A 146 -15.20 12.88 -11.06
C VAL A 146 -15.79 11.86 -12.05
N PHE A 147 -16.67 10.99 -11.57
CA PHE A 147 -17.28 9.93 -12.38
C PHE A 147 -18.80 9.99 -12.30
N HIS A 148 -19.45 10.13 -13.45
CA HIS A 148 -20.92 10.10 -13.54
C HIS A 148 -21.47 8.66 -13.47
N ALA A 149 -20.65 7.67 -13.81
CA ALA A 149 -20.95 6.23 -13.75
C ALA A 149 -19.76 5.50 -13.08
N PRO A 150 -19.93 4.24 -12.63
CA PRO A 150 -18.81 3.45 -12.10
C PRO A 150 -17.62 3.45 -13.07
N PRO A 151 -16.41 3.83 -12.64
CA PRO A 151 -15.25 3.89 -13.51
C PRO A 151 -14.75 2.48 -13.84
N THR A 152 -14.36 2.28 -15.09
CA THR A 152 -13.65 1.09 -15.55
C THR A 152 -12.14 1.27 -15.37
N LEU A 153 -11.47 0.22 -14.91
CA LEU A 153 -10.01 0.16 -14.78
C LEU A 153 -9.33 -0.23 -16.09
N GLY A 154 -8.09 0.20 -16.29
CA GLY A 154 -7.23 -0.37 -17.31
C GLY A 154 -6.79 -1.81 -17.01
N GLY A 155 -6.66 -2.16 -15.72
CA GLY A 155 -6.36 -3.52 -15.26
C GLY A 155 -7.61 -4.30 -14.84
N HIS A 156 -7.41 -5.54 -14.38
CA HIS A 156 -8.50 -6.40 -13.92
C HIS A 156 -8.07 -7.32 -12.78
N TYR A 157 -9.03 -7.73 -11.95
CA TYR A 157 -8.83 -8.73 -10.91
C TYR A 157 -9.10 -10.14 -11.45
N TYR A 158 -8.43 -11.12 -10.87
CA TYR A 158 -8.70 -12.53 -11.10
C TYR A 158 -8.30 -13.34 -9.86
N LEU A 159 -8.77 -14.59 -9.81
CA LEU A 159 -8.41 -15.52 -8.74
C LEU A 159 -7.40 -16.54 -9.25
N ARG A 160 -6.31 -16.72 -8.51
CA ARG A 160 -5.29 -17.74 -8.74
C ARG A 160 -5.58 -18.97 -7.87
N GLU A 161 -5.13 -20.14 -8.33
CA GLU A 161 -5.13 -21.41 -7.57
C GLU A 161 -6.50 -21.79 -7.00
N GLU A 162 -7.38 -22.35 -7.85
CA GLU A 162 -8.73 -22.82 -7.46
C GLU A 162 -9.56 -21.80 -6.66
N GLY A 163 -9.28 -20.51 -6.80
CA GLY A 163 -9.99 -19.46 -6.10
C GLY A 163 -9.38 -19.03 -4.76
N ALA A 164 -8.17 -19.46 -4.38
CA ALA A 164 -7.60 -19.11 -3.09
C ALA A 164 -7.07 -17.66 -3.04
N GLU A 165 -6.25 -17.26 -4.01
CA GLU A 165 -5.52 -15.98 -3.95
C GLU A 165 -6.06 -14.94 -4.95
N MET A 166 -6.37 -13.74 -4.48
CA MET A 166 -6.77 -12.64 -5.35
C MET A 166 -5.56 -11.89 -5.90
N CYS A 167 -5.57 -11.67 -7.20
CA CYS A 167 -4.50 -10.97 -7.91
C CYS A 167 -5.08 -9.88 -8.81
N PHE A 168 -4.25 -8.89 -9.13
CA PHE A 168 -4.57 -7.82 -10.06
C PHE A 168 -3.59 -7.85 -11.24
N CYS A 169 -4.11 -7.89 -12.45
CA CYS A 169 -3.36 -7.73 -13.69
C CYS A 169 -3.27 -6.24 -14.04
N PRO A 170 -2.14 -5.56 -13.82
CA PRO A 170 -1.99 -4.17 -14.24
C PRO A 170 -1.99 -4.05 -15.77
N PRO A 171 -2.33 -2.89 -16.34
CA PRO A 171 -2.30 -2.66 -17.79
C PRO A 171 -0.85 -2.53 -18.30
N THR A 172 -0.10 -3.63 -18.34
CA THR A 172 1.34 -3.66 -18.63
C THR A 172 1.69 -3.08 -19.99
N GLU A 173 0.86 -3.28 -21.01
CA GLU A 173 1.04 -2.67 -22.34
C GLU A 173 0.93 -1.14 -22.29
N ALA A 174 -0.07 -0.62 -21.56
CA ALA A 174 -0.24 0.82 -21.36
C ALA A 174 0.95 1.41 -20.59
N LEU A 175 1.38 0.74 -19.52
CA LEU A 175 2.55 1.13 -18.72
C LEU A 175 3.82 1.15 -19.58
N ALA A 176 4.02 0.14 -20.43
CA ALA A 176 5.17 0.07 -21.33
C ALA A 176 5.17 1.20 -22.37
N ALA A 177 4.02 1.44 -23.01
CA ALA A 177 3.83 2.50 -24.00
C ALA A 177 4.08 3.89 -23.40
N SER A 178 3.73 4.05 -22.12
CA SER A 178 3.87 5.28 -21.37
C SER A 178 5.29 5.53 -20.85
N LEU A 179 5.88 4.54 -20.18
CA LEU A 179 7.10 4.71 -19.40
C LEU A 179 8.39 4.50 -20.19
N ARG A 180 8.39 3.63 -21.21
CA ARG A 180 9.61 3.42 -22.04
C ARG A 180 10.04 4.71 -22.74
N PRO A 181 9.16 5.44 -23.46
CA PRO A 181 9.56 6.69 -24.09
C PRO A 181 9.99 7.74 -23.05
N PHE A 182 9.31 7.79 -21.90
CA PHE A 182 9.64 8.70 -20.81
C PHE A 182 11.08 8.49 -20.32
N PHE A 183 11.47 7.26 -19.97
CA PHE A 183 12.82 6.98 -19.51
C PHE A 183 13.88 7.17 -20.60
N ARG A 184 13.61 6.73 -21.83
CA ARG A 184 14.51 6.96 -22.98
C ARG A 184 14.82 8.45 -23.19
N ALA A 185 13.79 9.30 -23.11
CA ALA A 185 13.96 10.74 -23.26
C ALA A 185 14.85 11.35 -22.15
N ARG A 186 14.81 10.79 -20.93
CA ARG A 186 15.67 11.25 -19.82
C ARG A 186 17.11 10.78 -19.94
N VAL A 187 17.33 9.59 -20.49
CA VAL A 187 18.67 9.11 -20.83
C VAL A 187 19.28 9.95 -21.96
N ALA A 188 18.49 10.30 -22.99
CA ALA A 188 18.95 11.11 -24.11
C ALA A 188 19.24 12.58 -23.74
N HIS A 189 18.56 13.11 -22.71
CA HIS A 189 18.67 14.50 -22.27
C HIS A 189 18.95 14.59 -20.76
N PRO A 190 20.20 14.33 -20.32
CA PRO A 190 20.54 14.18 -18.90
C PRO A 190 20.58 15.50 -18.11
N ASP A 191 20.54 16.67 -18.76
CA ASP A 191 20.62 17.98 -18.08
C ASP A 191 19.57 18.14 -16.98
N GLY A 192 18.35 17.62 -17.21
CA GLY A 192 17.27 17.64 -16.23
C GLY A 192 17.47 16.67 -15.05
N LEU A 193 18.31 15.63 -15.20
CA LEU A 193 18.61 14.66 -14.15
C LEU A 193 19.55 15.22 -13.09
N HIS A 194 20.55 16.00 -13.52
CA HIS A 194 21.51 16.63 -12.61
C HIS A 194 20.83 17.58 -11.61
N ALA A 195 19.82 18.33 -12.06
CA ALA A 195 19.03 19.20 -11.17
C ALA A 195 18.32 18.42 -10.05
N LEU A 196 18.01 17.13 -10.28
CA LEU A 196 17.39 16.24 -9.31
C LEU A 196 18.42 15.46 -8.46
N GLY A 197 19.71 15.66 -8.71
CA GLY A 197 20.79 14.87 -8.10
C GLY A 197 20.86 13.43 -8.62
N LEU A 198 20.32 13.17 -9.82
CA LEU A 198 20.37 11.88 -10.51
C LEU A 198 21.52 11.89 -11.53
N THR A 199 22.10 10.72 -11.79
CA THR A 199 23.21 10.57 -12.74
C THR A 199 22.76 9.82 -13.99
N ALA A 200 23.45 10.06 -15.11
CA ALA A 200 23.17 9.37 -16.37
C ALA A 200 23.38 7.86 -16.27
N GLU A 201 24.37 7.41 -15.48
CA GLU A 201 24.66 5.99 -15.24
C GLU A 201 23.49 5.30 -14.54
N LEU A 202 22.85 5.98 -13.57
CA LEU A 202 21.66 5.46 -12.92
C LEU A 202 20.49 5.35 -13.91
N ALA A 203 20.31 6.39 -14.72
CA ALA A 203 19.22 6.44 -15.70
C ALA A 203 19.34 5.39 -16.80
N ALA A 204 20.56 5.05 -17.21
CA ALA A 204 20.82 4.04 -18.23
C ALA A 204 20.23 2.66 -17.89
N ALA A 205 20.05 2.34 -16.61
CA ALA A 205 19.49 1.06 -16.16
C ALA A 205 17.95 1.06 -16.09
N TRP A 206 17.26 2.20 -16.16
CA TRP A 206 15.83 2.27 -15.89
C TRP A 206 14.98 1.54 -16.93
N GLU A 207 15.36 1.58 -18.21
CA GLU A 207 14.60 0.90 -19.26
C GLU A 207 14.68 -0.62 -19.12
N GLU A 208 15.88 -1.16 -18.84
CA GLU A 208 16.08 -2.58 -18.60
C GLU A 208 15.30 -3.03 -17.36
N ARG A 209 15.38 -2.26 -16.26
CA ARG A 209 14.62 -2.54 -15.04
C ARG A 209 13.12 -2.50 -15.28
N LEU A 210 12.62 -1.53 -16.06
CA LEU A 210 11.21 -1.47 -16.44
C LEU A 210 10.80 -2.71 -17.22
N ALA A 211 11.60 -3.13 -18.20
CA ALA A 211 11.32 -4.33 -18.99
C ALA A 211 11.30 -5.60 -18.12
N GLY A 212 12.29 -5.75 -17.24
CA GLY A 212 12.34 -6.85 -16.28
C GLY A 212 11.16 -6.83 -15.29
N TRP A 213 10.79 -5.65 -14.81
CA TRP A 213 9.65 -5.50 -13.90
C TRP A 213 8.34 -5.89 -14.59
N LEU A 214 8.07 -5.38 -15.79
CA LEU A 214 6.84 -5.69 -16.54
C LEU A 214 6.73 -7.19 -16.87
N ALA A 215 7.84 -7.85 -17.18
CA ALA A 215 7.86 -9.29 -17.44
C ALA A 215 7.65 -10.12 -16.16
N ALA A 216 8.15 -9.66 -15.01
CA ALA A 216 8.02 -10.37 -13.74
C ALA A 216 6.69 -10.10 -13.02
N HIS A 217 5.99 -9.02 -13.36
CA HIS A 217 4.80 -8.54 -12.65
C HIS A 217 3.59 -8.40 -13.60
N GLU A 218 3.33 -9.43 -14.40
CA GLU A 218 2.04 -9.56 -15.11
C GLU A 218 0.84 -9.61 -14.14
N GLN A 219 1.13 -9.94 -12.88
CA GLN A 219 0.18 -10.12 -11.80
C GLN A 219 0.76 -9.55 -10.50
N LEU A 220 -0.02 -8.72 -9.81
CA LEU A 220 0.31 -8.16 -8.50
C LEU A 220 -0.59 -8.78 -7.43
N PRO A 221 -0.05 -9.10 -6.24
CA PRO A 221 -0.87 -9.58 -5.13
C PRO A 221 -1.83 -8.47 -4.66
N VAL A 222 -3.05 -8.86 -4.30
CA VAL A 222 -4.02 -7.97 -3.64
C VAL A 222 -3.94 -8.20 -2.13
N TRP A 223 -3.90 -7.11 -1.36
CA TRP A 223 -4.02 -7.16 0.09
C TRP A 223 -5.06 -6.13 0.53
N THR A 224 -6.23 -6.62 0.94
CA THR A 224 -7.40 -5.79 1.24
C THR A 224 -8.25 -6.41 2.34
N SER A 225 -9.35 -5.75 2.74
CA SER A 225 -10.26 -6.26 3.77
C SER A 225 -11.06 -7.46 3.28
N GLY A 226 -11.50 -8.33 4.20
CA GLY A 226 -12.35 -9.48 3.86
C GLY A 226 -13.64 -9.07 3.14
N ASP A 227 -14.28 -7.98 3.58
CA ASP A 227 -15.46 -7.42 2.91
C ASP A 227 -15.19 -7.00 1.46
N CYS A 228 -14.04 -6.35 1.20
CA CYS A 228 -13.70 -5.92 -0.15
C CYS A 228 -13.34 -7.11 -1.03
N ASP A 229 -12.56 -8.05 -0.50
CA ASP A 229 -12.19 -9.30 -1.15
C ASP A 229 -13.43 -10.11 -1.56
N ALA A 230 -14.39 -10.31 -0.64
CA ALA A 230 -15.64 -11.03 -0.92
C ALA A 230 -16.43 -10.39 -2.09
N ARG A 231 -16.56 -9.06 -2.09
CA ARG A 231 -17.30 -8.36 -3.16
C ARG A 231 -16.59 -8.41 -4.51
N ILE A 232 -15.27 -8.35 -4.53
CA ILE A 232 -14.50 -8.50 -5.78
C ILE A 232 -14.67 -9.92 -6.32
N ARG A 233 -14.67 -10.94 -5.46
CA ARG A 233 -14.92 -12.33 -5.84
C ARG A 233 -16.30 -12.53 -6.46
N GLU A 234 -17.35 -11.98 -5.86
CA GLU A 234 -18.71 -12.00 -6.41
C GLU A 234 -18.75 -11.38 -7.83
N HIS A 235 -18.06 -10.26 -8.04
CA HIS A 235 -18.00 -9.64 -9.36
C HIS A 235 -17.23 -10.46 -10.39
N ILE A 236 -16.14 -11.13 -9.99
CA ILE A 236 -15.41 -12.05 -10.87
C ILE A 236 -16.33 -13.20 -11.29
N GLN A 237 -17.05 -13.81 -10.34
CA GLN A 237 -17.99 -14.91 -10.61
C GLN A 237 -19.11 -14.48 -11.56
N LEU A 238 -19.75 -13.34 -11.29
CA LEU A 238 -20.82 -12.82 -12.14
C LEU A 238 -20.32 -12.50 -13.57
N ALA A 239 -19.09 -11.99 -13.70
CA ALA A 239 -18.48 -11.75 -15.01
C ALA A 239 -18.18 -13.07 -15.76
N ASP A 240 -17.84 -14.14 -15.05
CA ASP A 240 -17.63 -15.47 -15.62
C ASP A 240 -18.96 -16.08 -16.11
N GLU A 241 -20.01 -15.99 -15.31
CA GLU A 241 -21.37 -16.45 -15.66
C GLU A 241 -21.88 -15.74 -16.91
N LEU A 242 -21.79 -14.41 -16.95
CA LEU A 242 -22.20 -13.63 -18.12
C LEU A 242 -21.41 -13.98 -19.39
N ARG A 243 -20.11 -14.31 -19.25
CA ARG A 243 -19.28 -14.76 -20.38
C ARG A 243 -19.72 -16.13 -20.89
N GLN A 244 -20.09 -17.04 -20.00
CA GLN A 244 -20.60 -18.36 -20.36
C GLN A 244 -21.95 -18.24 -21.09
N GLU A 245 -22.88 -17.45 -20.55
CA GLU A 245 -24.18 -17.20 -21.19
C GLU A 245 -24.04 -16.60 -22.61
N GLN A 246 -23.08 -15.70 -22.81
CA GLN A 246 -22.81 -15.12 -24.13
C GLN A 246 -22.14 -16.10 -25.10
N ALA A 247 -21.32 -17.02 -24.60
CA ALA A 247 -20.69 -18.07 -25.42
C ALA A 247 -21.70 -19.16 -25.84
N GLU A 248 -22.76 -19.37 -25.06
CA GLU A 248 -23.82 -20.33 -25.33
C GLU A 248 -24.93 -19.79 -26.25
N GLN A 249 -24.96 -18.47 -26.52
CA GLN A 249 -25.88 -17.90 -27.49
C GLN A 249 -25.42 -18.21 -28.92
N PRO A 250 -26.26 -18.87 -29.77
CA PRO A 250 -25.91 -19.09 -31.17
C PRO A 250 -25.76 -17.73 -31.88
N PRO A 251 -24.84 -17.60 -32.85
CA PRO A 251 -24.63 -16.35 -33.57
C PRO A 251 -25.95 -15.92 -34.21
N GLN A 252 -26.54 -14.85 -33.68
CA GLN A 252 -27.74 -14.27 -34.27
C GLN A 252 -27.35 -13.74 -35.65
N GLY A 253 -27.87 -14.39 -36.69
CA GLY A 253 -27.68 -13.97 -38.07
C GLY A 253 -28.11 -12.52 -38.25
N HIS A 254 -27.25 -11.73 -38.89
CA HIS A 254 -27.57 -10.37 -39.30
C HIS A 254 -28.97 -10.29 -39.93
N PRO A 255 -29.89 -9.43 -39.44
CA PRO A 255 -31.10 -9.16 -40.19
C PRO A 255 -30.70 -8.39 -41.45
N GLN A 256 -30.96 -9.00 -42.61
CA GLN A 256 -30.88 -8.32 -43.91
C GLN A 256 -31.75 -7.06 -43.89
N PRO A 257 -31.30 -5.94 -44.51
CA PRO A 257 -32.12 -4.76 -44.63
C PRO A 257 -33.25 -5.01 -45.64
N GLN A 258 -34.47 -5.21 -45.16
CA GLN A 258 -35.66 -5.22 -46.02
C GLN A 258 -35.98 -3.77 -46.44
N HIS A 259 -35.80 -3.50 -47.73
CA HIS A 259 -36.31 -2.30 -48.39
C HIS A 259 -37.84 -2.30 -48.39
N HIS A 260 -38.46 -1.36 -47.67
CA HIS A 260 -39.85 -0.99 -47.89
C HIS A 260 -39.98 0.49 -48.26
N HIS A 261 -40.31 0.72 -49.53
CA HIS A 261 -40.89 1.98 -50.01
C HIS A 261 -42.33 2.12 -49.51
N HIS A 262 -42.70 3.27 -48.96
CA HIS A 262 -44.01 3.89 -49.26
C HIS A 262 -44.07 5.40 -48.94
N HIS A 263 -44.56 6.14 -49.93
CA HIS A 263 -44.95 7.56 -49.92
C HIS A 263 -46.33 7.77 -49.26
N LYS A 264 -46.50 8.79 -48.39
CA LYS A 264 -47.36 10.02 -48.57
C LYS A 264 -47.80 10.72 -47.26
N LYS A 265 -47.53 12.03 -47.24
CA LYS A 265 -48.21 13.22 -46.65
C LYS A 265 -49.31 13.07 -45.58
N GLY A 266 -49.12 13.80 -44.46
CA GLY A 266 -50.17 14.32 -43.58
C GLY A 266 -49.62 15.37 -42.59
N LYS A 267 -50.20 16.58 -42.57
CA LYS A 267 -49.85 17.70 -41.66
C LYS A 267 -50.49 17.51 -40.28
N GLY A 268 -49.80 17.85 -39.19
CA GLY A 268 -50.44 18.14 -37.89
C GLY A 268 -49.58 17.95 -36.62
N ASN A 269 -49.15 19.06 -36.03
CA ASN A 269 -48.84 19.35 -34.61
C ASN A 269 -48.05 18.39 -33.68
N LYS A 270 -46.98 18.96 -33.11
CA LYS A 270 -46.45 18.83 -31.73
C LYS A 270 -46.40 17.42 -31.08
N ARG A 271 -45.21 16.84 -31.08
CA ARG A 271 -44.46 16.43 -29.86
C ARG A 271 -43.02 16.14 -30.27
N CYS A 272 -42.07 16.68 -29.51
CA CYS A 272 -40.65 16.37 -29.65
C CYS A 272 -40.47 14.91 -29.22
N SER A 273 -40.52 13.97 -30.18
CA SER A 273 -40.22 12.57 -29.95
C SER A 273 -38.70 12.45 -29.82
N GLN A 274 -38.25 12.29 -28.58
CA GLN A 274 -36.92 11.81 -28.27
C GLN A 274 -36.66 10.56 -29.12
N SER A 275 -35.64 10.61 -29.96
CA SER A 275 -35.07 9.40 -30.56
C SER A 275 -34.76 8.43 -29.42
N PRO A 276 -35.11 7.13 -29.55
CA PRO A 276 -34.66 6.16 -28.56
C PRO A 276 -33.14 6.22 -28.58
N ALA A 277 -32.55 6.42 -27.39
CA ALA A 277 -31.13 6.32 -27.19
C ALA A 277 -30.66 4.99 -27.80
N PRO A 278 -29.48 4.94 -28.45
CA PRO A 278 -28.95 3.67 -28.92
C PRO A 278 -28.87 2.74 -27.71
N GLU A 279 -29.42 1.54 -27.85
CA GLU A 279 -29.28 0.46 -26.88
C GLU A 279 -27.79 0.31 -26.56
N LEU A 280 -27.41 0.79 -25.37
CA LEU A 280 -26.13 0.49 -24.75
C LEU A 280 -26.14 -1.02 -24.47
N THR A 281 -25.66 -1.77 -25.44
CA THR A 281 -25.10 -3.09 -25.20
C THR A 281 -23.91 -2.87 -24.27
N TYR A 282 -24.15 -3.00 -22.97
CA TYR A 282 -23.10 -2.99 -21.97
C TYR A 282 -22.20 -4.19 -22.26
N PRO A 283 -20.92 -4.00 -22.66
CA PRO A 283 -19.99 -5.10 -22.59
C PRO A 283 -19.87 -5.51 -21.12
N VAL A 284 -19.56 -6.79 -20.87
CA VAL A 284 -19.36 -7.43 -19.55
C VAL A 284 -18.28 -6.74 -18.68
N HIS A 285 -17.69 -5.64 -19.16
CA HIS A 285 -16.74 -4.75 -18.49
C HIS A 285 -17.38 -3.68 -17.57
N GLY A 286 -18.70 -3.73 -17.33
CA GLY A 286 -19.44 -2.71 -16.58
C GLY A 286 -19.70 -3.01 -15.09
N LEU A 287 -19.26 -4.15 -14.55
CA LEU A 287 -19.46 -4.45 -13.13
C LEU A 287 -18.51 -3.59 -12.28
N PRO A 288 -18.97 -2.98 -11.17
CA PRO A 288 -18.12 -2.14 -10.32
C PRO A 288 -17.09 -3.00 -9.57
N LEU A 289 -15.97 -3.32 -10.21
CA LEU A 289 -14.90 -4.26 -9.84
C LEU A 289 -14.27 -4.11 -8.43
N CYS A 290 -14.73 -3.21 -7.57
CA CYS A 290 -14.18 -2.94 -6.24
C CYS A 290 -15.16 -3.15 -5.08
N GLY A 291 -16.42 -3.50 -5.37
CA GLY A 291 -17.42 -3.77 -4.35
C GLY A 291 -17.99 -2.55 -3.62
N ALA A 292 -17.57 -1.32 -3.92
CA ALA A 292 -18.18 -0.13 -3.32
C ALA A 292 -19.45 0.29 -4.10
N PRO A 293 -20.50 0.84 -3.47
CA PRO A 293 -21.74 1.26 -4.14
C PRO A 293 -21.64 2.66 -4.78
N HIS A 294 -21.82 2.79 -6.10
CA HIS A 294 -21.75 4.09 -6.78
C HIS A 294 -23.12 4.79 -6.79
N PRO A 295 -23.21 6.10 -6.47
CA PRO A 295 -22.13 6.98 -6.02
C PRO A 295 -21.82 6.80 -4.52
N GLU A 296 -20.57 7.06 -4.13
CA GLU A 296 -20.13 7.00 -2.73
C GLU A 296 -20.42 8.32 -2.05
N THR A 297 -20.94 8.25 -0.83
CA THR A 297 -21.09 9.42 0.02
C THR A 297 -19.78 9.72 0.78
N LYS A 298 -19.63 10.93 1.35
CA LYS A 298 -18.49 11.25 2.23
C LYS A 298 -18.35 10.24 3.37
N SER A 299 -19.48 9.78 3.93
CA SER A 299 -19.53 8.79 5.01
C SER A 299 -19.04 7.41 4.57
N ASP A 300 -19.34 7.01 3.33
CA ASP A 300 -18.88 5.73 2.78
C ASP A 300 -17.37 5.75 2.53
N LEU A 301 -16.85 6.86 1.96
CA LEU A 301 -15.41 7.08 1.79
C LEU A 301 -14.68 7.03 3.14
N ALA A 302 -15.21 7.71 4.16
CA ALA A 302 -14.63 7.69 5.51
C ALA A 302 -14.59 6.27 6.09
N ARG A 303 -15.67 5.51 5.98
CA ARG A 303 -15.74 4.11 6.45
C ARG A 303 -14.75 3.22 5.71
N ARG A 304 -14.61 3.40 4.39
CA ARG A 304 -13.63 2.67 3.58
C ARG A 304 -12.19 2.98 3.98
N CYS A 305 -11.87 4.26 4.23
CA CYS A 305 -10.55 4.65 4.68
C CYS A 305 -10.24 4.16 6.11
N GLN A 306 -11.24 4.10 6.99
CA GLN A 306 -11.11 3.44 8.30
C GLN A 306 -10.86 1.93 8.16
N ALA A 307 -11.57 1.25 7.24
CA ALA A 307 -11.34 -0.16 6.94
C ALA A 307 -9.91 -0.40 6.45
N PHE A 308 -9.39 0.45 5.55
CA PHE A 308 -8.00 0.40 5.11
C PHE A 308 -7.01 0.47 6.30
N VAL A 309 -7.16 1.43 7.21
CA VAL A 309 -6.27 1.56 8.38
C VAL A 309 -6.36 0.32 9.28
N ARG A 310 -7.57 -0.21 9.50
CA ARG A 310 -7.77 -1.43 10.31
C ARG A 310 -7.10 -2.64 9.66
N THR A 311 -7.35 -2.87 8.37
CA THR A 311 -6.82 -4.01 7.60
C THR A 311 -5.31 -4.13 7.61
N HIS A 312 -4.58 -3.02 7.56
CA HIS A 312 -3.11 -3.05 7.42
C HIS A 312 -2.34 -2.87 8.73
N PHE A 313 -2.98 -2.28 9.73
CA PHE A 313 -2.29 -1.87 10.95
C PHE A 313 -2.91 -2.45 12.21
N VAL A 314 -4.22 -2.68 12.27
CA VAL A 314 -4.88 -3.15 13.49
C VAL A 314 -5.09 -4.66 13.44
N ARG A 315 -4.72 -5.34 14.51
CA ARG A 315 -4.98 -6.77 14.65
C ARG A 315 -6.45 -7.01 14.96
N GLU A 316 -7.16 -7.55 13.99
CA GLU A 316 -8.53 -8.03 14.09
C GLU A 316 -8.63 -9.38 13.39
N GLU A 317 -9.62 -10.20 13.73
CA GLU A 317 -9.76 -11.57 13.20
C GLU A 317 -9.74 -11.58 11.66
N ASP A 318 -10.54 -10.72 11.05
CA ASP A 318 -10.60 -10.55 9.59
C ASP A 318 -9.26 -10.05 9.04
N SER A 319 -8.62 -9.07 9.69
CA SER A 319 -7.37 -8.47 9.20
C SER A 319 -6.20 -9.46 9.22
N VAL A 320 -6.15 -10.36 10.20
CA VAL A 320 -5.12 -11.42 10.28
C VAL A 320 -5.28 -12.44 9.16
N ALA A 321 -6.51 -12.84 8.86
CA ALA A 321 -6.80 -13.79 7.78
C ALA A 321 -6.40 -13.23 6.40
N MET A 322 -6.46 -11.91 6.23
CA MET A 322 -6.15 -11.24 4.97
C MET A 322 -4.67 -10.91 4.76
N VAL A 323 -3.80 -11.15 5.75
CA VAL A 323 -2.36 -10.89 5.57
C VAL A 323 -1.77 -11.90 4.56
N PRO A 324 -1.11 -11.44 3.48
CA PRO A 324 -0.51 -12.35 2.51
C PRO A 324 0.52 -13.28 3.16
N ALA A 325 0.52 -14.56 2.78
CA ALA A 325 1.37 -15.58 3.38
C ALA A 325 2.87 -15.21 3.34
N ALA A 326 3.32 -14.57 2.26
CA ALA A 326 4.69 -14.08 2.13
C ALA A 326 5.06 -13.02 3.18
N VAL A 327 4.12 -12.16 3.56
CA VAL A 327 4.34 -11.12 4.59
C VAL A 327 4.46 -11.77 5.98
N LEU A 328 3.58 -12.72 6.30
CA LEU A 328 3.66 -13.50 7.54
C LEU A 328 4.96 -14.31 7.63
N ALA A 329 5.38 -14.93 6.51
CA ALA A 329 6.64 -15.66 6.45
C ALA A 329 7.84 -14.74 6.71
N ALA A 330 7.87 -13.54 6.13
CA ALA A 330 8.90 -12.55 6.37
C ALA A 330 8.95 -12.09 7.83
N ALA A 331 7.79 -11.90 8.48
CA ALA A 331 7.73 -11.52 9.90
C ALA A 331 8.31 -12.61 10.80
N ARG A 332 7.94 -13.87 10.55
CA ARG A 332 8.49 -15.04 11.26
C ARG A 332 10.00 -15.18 11.03
N GLN A 333 10.46 -14.90 9.81
CA GLN A 333 11.87 -14.95 9.47
C GLN A 333 12.68 -13.86 10.20
N GLU A 334 12.22 -12.60 10.19
CA GLU A 334 12.88 -11.51 10.93
C GLU A 334 13.00 -11.88 12.41
N ARG A 335 11.89 -12.36 12.99
CA ARG A 335 11.83 -12.80 14.38
C ARG A 335 12.87 -13.87 14.72
N ARG A 336 13.00 -14.88 13.86
CA ARG A 336 13.90 -16.03 14.07
C ARG A 336 15.37 -15.67 13.87
N GLU A 337 15.69 -14.85 12.87
CA GLU A 337 17.05 -14.69 12.37
C GLU A 337 17.71 -13.38 12.80
N ARG A 338 16.93 -12.33 13.09
CA ARG A 338 17.45 -10.96 13.28
C ARG A 338 17.15 -10.36 14.64
N LEU A 339 16.09 -10.81 15.31
CA LEU A 339 15.68 -10.24 16.58
C LEU A 339 16.25 -11.00 17.79
N PRO A 340 16.70 -10.28 18.84
CA PRO A 340 17.10 -10.92 20.09
C PRO A 340 15.96 -11.72 20.73
N LYS A 341 16.31 -12.79 21.45
CA LYS A 341 15.33 -13.67 22.15
C LYS A 341 14.45 -12.93 23.17
N TYR A 342 14.91 -11.78 23.67
CA TYR A 342 14.18 -10.96 24.64
C TYR A 342 13.16 -10.01 24.01
N PHE A 343 13.05 -9.95 22.68
CA PHE A 343 11.81 -9.51 22.05
C PHE A 343 10.80 -10.63 22.23
N VAL A 344 9.56 -10.34 22.61
CA VAL A 344 8.51 -11.33 22.79
C VAL A 344 7.30 -10.87 22.01
N SER A 345 6.69 -11.76 21.23
CA SER A 345 5.40 -11.43 20.59
C SER A 345 4.35 -11.37 21.69
N VAL A 346 3.58 -10.27 21.74
CA VAL A 346 2.48 -10.10 22.71
C VAL A 346 1.34 -11.11 22.43
N GLU A 347 1.36 -11.76 21.27
CA GLU A 347 0.36 -12.72 20.80
C GLU A 347 0.50 -14.12 21.40
N GLU A 348 1.71 -14.59 21.72
CA GLU A 348 1.91 -15.95 22.22
C GLU A 348 1.71 -15.98 23.74
N PRO A 349 0.57 -16.50 24.25
CA PRO A 349 0.28 -16.47 25.68
C PRO A 349 1.31 -17.27 26.47
N ALA A 350 1.97 -18.26 25.86
CA ALA A 350 3.05 -19.01 26.47
C ALA A 350 4.33 -18.18 26.67
N ASP A 351 4.67 -17.32 25.72
CA ASP A 351 5.85 -16.44 25.82
C ASP A 351 5.55 -15.21 26.70
N TYR A 352 4.34 -14.65 26.63
CA TYR A 352 3.91 -13.60 27.55
C TYR A 352 3.73 -14.14 28.98
N ALA A 353 3.17 -15.34 29.18
CA ALA A 353 3.05 -15.96 30.51
C ALA A 353 4.40 -16.34 31.13
N ARG A 354 5.42 -16.67 30.32
CA ARG A 354 6.81 -16.83 30.82
C ARG A 354 7.35 -15.54 31.43
N VAL A 355 6.99 -14.38 30.87
CA VAL A 355 7.34 -13.06 31.40
C VAL A 355 6.38 -12.60 32.51
N SER A 356 5.10 -13.01 32.43
CA SER A 356 3.98 -12.56 33.28
C SER A 356 3.68 -13.47 34.48
N SER A 357 4.39 -14.58 34.69
CA SER A 357 4.22 -15.48 35.85
C SER A 357 4.49 -14.82 37.23
N HIS A 358 4.71 -13.51 37.27
CA HIS A 358 4.92 -12.69 38.46
C HIS A 358 3.91 -11.53 38.63
N SER A 359 2.87 -11.44 37.81
CA SER A 359 1.87 -10.36 37.91
C SER A 359 0.43 -10.87 37.94
N THR A 360 -0.32 -10.41 38.94
CA THR A 360 -1.72 -10.77 39.22
C THR A 360 -2.71 -9.65 38.90
N GLU A 361 -2.32 -8.61 38.17
CA GLU A 361 -3.21 -7.49 37.85
C GLU A 361 -3.39 -7.34 36.34
N VAL A 362 -4.62 -7.55 35.89
CA VAL A 362 -5.08 -7.31 34.52
C VAL A 362 -5.37 -5.81 34.38
N PRO A 363 -4.61 -5.02 33.60
CA PRO A 363 -5.00 -3.65 33.33
C PRO A 363 -6.11 -3.65 32.28
N ALA A 364 -7.22 -3.01 32.63
CA ALA A 364 -8.38 -2.80 31.78
C ALA A 364 -8.07 -1.91 30.56
N VAL A 365 -8.81 -2.20 29.48
CA VAL A 365 -8.79 -1.61 28.12
C VAL A 365 -7.46 -1.82 27.37
N ALA A 366 -7.30 -3.02 26.82
CA ALA A 366 -6.19 -3.33 25.92
C ALA A 366 -6.22 -2.39 24.70
N ALA A 367 -5.17 -1.57 24.52
CA ALA A 367 -5.01 -0.79 23.30
C ALA A 367 -5.03 -1.73 22.07
N PRO A 368 -5.54 -1.28 20.91
CA PRO A 368 -5.59 -2.11 19.71
C PRO A 368 -4.19 -2.66 19.39
N GLN A 369 -4.06 -3.96 19.22
CA GLN A 369 -2.76 -4.56 18.94
C GLN A 369 -2.35 -4.29 17.49
N ALA A 370 -1.05 -4.09 17.25
CA ALA A 370 -0.51 -3.99 15.90
C ALA A 370 -0.64 -5.34 15.18
N LEU A 371 -1.04 -5.31 13.91
CA LEU A 371 -1.22 -6.50 13.08
C LEU A 371 0.11 -7.22 12.77
N LEU A 372 1.17 -6.45 12.58
CA LEU A 372 2.48 -6.92 12.11
C LEU A 372 3.61 -6.20 12.86
N PRO A 373 4.86 -6.72 12.80
CA PRO A 373 6.04 -6.00 13.25
C PRO A 373 6.14 -4.61 12.61
N PRO A 374 6.89 -3.66 13.20
CA PRO A 374 7.05 -2.30 12.67
C PRO A 374 7.24 -2.25 11.15
N MET A 375 6.29 -1.61 10.45
CA MET A 375 6.30 -1.45 9.00
C MET A 375 6.34 0.01 8.58
N PHE A 376 7.16 0.32 7.57
CA PHE A 376 7.10 1.60 6.86
C PHE A 376 6.45 1.38 5.50
N VAL A 377 5.25 1.90 5.30
CA VAL A 377 4.43 1.68 4.10
C VAL A 377 4.34 2.95 3.28
N LEU A 378 4.53 2.84 1.96
CA LEU A 378 4.26 3.93 1.01
C LEU A 378 2.98 3.60 0.22
N ALA A 379 1.89 4.30 0.54
CA ALA A 379 0.60 4.13 -0.08
C ALA A 379 0.39 5.15 -1.22
N VAL A 380 0.16 4.70 -2.46
CA VAL A 380 -0.05 5.58 -3.63
C VAL A 380 -1.53 5.64 -3.99
N THR A 381 -2.11 6.84 -3.91
CA THR A 381 -3.56 7.04 -3.91
C THR A 381 -3.97 8.43 -4.44
N HIS A 382 -5.19 8.89 -4.12
CA HIS A 382 -5.88 10.06 -4.66
C HIS A 382 -6.13 11.10 -3.57
N ALA A 383 -6.35 12.36 -3.95
CA ALA A 383 -6.42 13.47 -3.00
C ALA A 383 -7.44 13.29 -1.87
N ASP A 384 -8.70 12.94 -2.19
CA ASP A 384 -9.73 12.81 -1.16
C ASP A 384 -9.59 11.53 -0.33
N VAL A 385 -8.95 10.50 -0.87
CA VAL A 385 -8.60 9.30 -0.10
C VAL A 385 -7.53 9.64 0.92
N ILE A 386 -6.51 10.43 0.56
CA ILE A 386 -5.50 10.93 1.50
C ILE A 386 -6.20 11.68 2.64
N HIS A 387 -7.10 12.60 2.31
CA HIS A 387 -7.87 13.35 3.29
C HIS A 387 -8.64 12.43 4.26
N ALA A 388 -9.43 11.50 3.74
CA ALA A 388 -10.23 10.60 4.54
C ALA A 388 -9.40 9.60 5.37
N VAL A 389 -8.23 9.17 4.88
CA VAL A 389 -7.28 8.36 5.66
C VAL A 389 -6.66 9.19 6.79
N LEU A 390 -6.29 10.45 6.53
CA LEU A 390 -5.78 11.34 7.58
C LEU A 390 -6.86 11.61 8.64
N GLU A 391 -8.11 11.81 8.24
CA GLU A 391 -9.26 11.94 9.15
C GLU A 391 -9.46 10.65 9.99
N ALA A 392 -9.34 9.48 9.38
CA ALA A 392 -9.44 8.19 10.07
C ALA A 392 -8.30 7.94 11.07
N CYS A 393 -7.07 8.34 10.72
CA CYS A 393 -5.90 8.20 11.58
C CYS A 393 -5.90 9.25 12.71
N CYS A 394 -6.15 10.52 12.37
CA CYS A 394 -5.91 11.68 13.22
C CYS A 394 -7.13 12.61 13.30
N PRO A 395 -8.31 12.14 13.79
CA PRO A 395 -9.56 12.89 13.71
C PRO A 395 -9.54 14.23 14.47
N ARG A 396 -8.75 14.33 15.54
CA ARG A 396 -8.59 15.56 16.34
C ARG A 396 -7.81 16.66 15.62
N HIS A 397 -7.11 16.30 14.56
CA HIS A 397 -6.25 17.19 13.79
C HIS A 397 -6.88 17.55 12.45
N HIS A 398 -8.19 17.37 12.32
CA HIS A 398 -8.94 17.62 11.11
C HIS A 398 -9.81 18.88 11.28
N ASP A 399 -9.45 19.99 10.63
CA ASP A 399 -10.33 21.15 10.51
C ASP A 399 -11.16 21.02 9.23
N ASP A 400 -12.44 20.63 9.39
CA ASP A 400 -13.40 20.48 8.29
C ASP A 400 -13.61 21.77 7.46
N CYS A 401 -13.22 22.94 8.00
CA CYS A 401 -13.40 24.23 7.35
C CYS A 401 -12.27 24.62 6.38
N ALA A 402 -11.15 23.90 6.35
CA ALA A 402 -9.92 24.38 5.69
C ALA A 402 -9.77 24.07 4.20
N GLY A 403 -10.71 23.34 3.57
CA GLY A 403 -10.64 23.04 2.13
C GLY A 403 -9.36 22.29 1.75
N PHE A 404 -9.18 21.09 2.29
CA PHE A 404 -7.99 20.28 2.04
C PHE A 404 -7.83 19.95 0.55
N SER A 405 -6.67 20.29 -0.01
CA SER A 405 -6.27 19.91 -1.37
C SER A 405 -4.86 19.32 -1.30
N ALA A 406 -4.71 18.03 -1.56
CA ALA A 406 -3.39 17.40 -1.66
C ALA A 406 -2.85 17.59 -3.08
N PRO A 407 -1.76 18.33 -3.35
CA PRO A 407 -1.22 18.50 -4.70
C PRO A 407 -0.71 17.19 -5.33
N TYR A 408 -0.51 17.16 -6.64
CA TYR A 408 0.05 15.97 -7.29
C TYR A 408 1.43 15.60 -6.75
N CYS A 409 1.65 14.31 -6.53
CA CYS A 409 2.85 13.79 -5.87
C CYS A 409 3.17 14.43 -4.50
N SER A 410 2.19 15.02 -3.82
CA SER A 410 2.35 15.40 -2.41
C SER A 410 2.40 14.16 -1.53
N VAL A 411 3.14 14.30 -0.43
CA VAL A 411 3.37 13.25 0.56
C VAL A 411 2.83 13.71 1.90
N SER A 412 2.05 12.84 2.56
CA SER A 412 1.63 13.01 3.96
C SER A 412 2.07 11.79 4.76
N SER A 413 2.86 11.99 5.82
CA SER A 413 3.38 10.93 6.68
C SER A 413 2.64 10.94 8.01
N VAL A 414 2.10 9.79 8.41
CA VAL A 414 1.57 9.53 9.74
C VAL A 414 2.31 8.36 10.38
N ALA A 415 2.46 8.39 11.69
CA ALA A 415 3.07 7.30 12.44
C ALA A 415 2.26 6.98 13.69
N ARG A 416 2.38 5.73 14.15
CA ARG A 416 1.80 5.27 15.41
C ARG A 416 2.77 4.34 16.11
N TYR A 417 2.60 4.17 17.42
CA TYR A 417 3.34 3.15 18.15
C TYR A 417 2.98 1.75 17.65
N ASN A 418 3.98 0.90 17.52
CA ASN A 418 3.80 -0.50 17.17
C ASN A 418 4.09 -1.38 18.40
N ASN A 419 3.02 -1.94 18.96
CA ASN A 419 3.04 -2.80 20.15
C ASN A 419 3.05 -4.31 19.79
N TYR A 420 3.48 -4.68 18.57
CA TYR A 420 3.57 -6.08 18.16
C TYR A 420 4.54 -6.88 19.03
N TYR A 421 5.67 -6.26 19.39
CA TYR A 421 6.67 -6.84 20.28
C TYR A 421 6.73 -6.14 21.64
N ALA A 422 6.85 -6.94 22.70
CA ALA A 422 7.33 -6.50 23.99
C ALA A 422 8.84 -6.72 24.11
N ILE A 423 9.58 -5.76 24.69
CA ILE A 423 11.01 -5.89 24.99
C ILE A 423 11.14 -6.25 26.47
N VAL A 424 11.71 -7.43 26.77
CA VAL A 424 11.91 -7.86 28.16
C VAL A 424 13.01 -7.02 28.82
N PRO A 425 12.75 -6.41 29.99
CA PRO A 425 13.73 -5.62 30.73
C PRO A 425 15.00 -6.43 31.10
N PRO A 426 16.20 -5.81 31.11
CA PRO A 426 17.47 -6.48 31.38
C PRO A 426 17.47 -7.42 32.61
N GLU A 427 16.86 -6.99 33.70
CA GLU A 427 16.74 -7.70 34.97
C GLU A 427 15.96 -9.02 34.87
N LEU A 428 15.07 -9.15 33.88
CA LEU A 428 14.26 -10.35 33.64
C LEU A 428 14.83 -11.23 32.50
N ARG A 429 15.91 -10.82 31.81
CA ARG A 429 16.42 -11.58 30.66
C ARG A 429 17.09 -12.91 31.04
N ALA A 430 17.58 -13.04 32.27
CA ALA A 430 18.24 -14.26 32.74
C ALA A 430 17.30 -15.48 32.74
N SER A 431 16.00 -15.29 32.96
CA SER A 431 15.01 -16.37 32.95
C SER A 431 14.70 -16.91 31.54
N LEU A 432 15.02 -16.15 30.49
CA LEU A 432 14.81 -16.55 29.09
C LEU A 432 15.89 -17.50 28.57
N GLY A 433 17.02 -17.64 29.28
CA GLY A 433 18.17 -18.46 28.88
C GLY A 433 18.15 -19.91 29.38
N ALA A 434 17.22 -20.28 30.28
CA ALA A 434 17.25 -21.57 30.98
C ALA A 434 16.51 -22.72 30.27
N SER A 435 15.73 -22.45 29.22
CA SER A 435 14.95 -23.46 28.48
C SER A 435 15.42 -23.59 27.03
N GLY A 436 16.49 -24.34 26.80
CA GLY A 436 16.94 -24.68 25.44
C GLY A 436 18.37 -25.22 25.36
N CYS A 437 18.64 -26.33 26.03
CA CYS A 437 19.87 -27.10 25.76
C CYS A 437 19.72 -27.88 24.45
N GLY A 438 20.43 -27.46 23.40
CA GLY A 438 20.93 -28.35 22.33
C GLY A 438 22.39 -28.73 22.63
N PRO A 439 22.85 -29.94 22.26
CA PRO A 439 24.05 -30.53 22.86
C PRO A 439 25.32 -29.97 22.22
N ALA A 440 26.16 -29.29 23.00
CA ALA A 440 27.56 -29.13 22.65
C ALA A 440 28.41 -28.99 23.93
N ASN A 441 29.12 -30.08 24.22
CA ASN A 441 30.31 -30.19 25.05
C ASN A 441 30.24 -29.73 26.52
N LYS A 442 29.99 -30.73 27.38
CA LYS A 442 30.55 -30.79 28.74
C LYS A 442 32.07 -30.60 28.67
N LYS A 443 32.59 -29.50 29.21
CA LYS A 443 33.88 -29.49 29.90
C LYS A 443 33.66 -29.01 31.33
N LYS A 444 33.90 -29.95 32.26
CA LYS A 444 33.97 -29.72 33.70
C LYS A 444 35.06 -28.68 34.00
N GLY A 445 34.70 -27.63 34.70
CA GLY A 445 35.61 -26.72 35.39
C GLY A 445 34.83 -26.07 36.52
N GLY A 446 35.02 -26.57 37.73
CA GLY A 446 34.30 -26.09 38.91
C GLY A 446 34.70 -24.66 39.27
N CYS A 447 33.72 -23.82 39.53
CA CYS A 447 33.88 -22.64 40.36
C CYS A 447 32.59 -22.43 41.16
N GLN A 448 32.68 -22.58 42.47
CA GLN A 448 31.62 -22.27 43.40
C GLN A 448 31.41 -20.75 43.38
N GLN A 449 30.25 -20.29 42.92
CA GLN A 449 29.78 -18.93 43.21
C GLN A 449 28.63 -19.00 44.21
N GLN A 450 28.83 -18.28 45.30
CA GLN A 450 27.91 -18.09 46.41
C GLN A 450 26.54 -17.62 45.92
N GLN A 451 25.51 -18.37 46.29
CA GLN A 451 24.12 -17.95 46.19
C GLN A 451 23.88 -16.77 47.14
N GLN A 452 23.91 -15.54 46.62
CA GLN A 452 23.19 -14.45 47.26
C GLN A 452 21.70 -14.61 46.92
N LYS A 453 20.91 -14.99 47.93
CA LYS A 453 19.45 -14.92 47.90
C LYS A 453 19.03 -13.45 47.83
N GLY A 454 18.99 -12.90 46.61
CA GLY A 454 18.29 -11.66 46.31
C GLY A 454 16.78 -11.92 46.27
N ILE A 455 16.02 -11.09 46.96
CA ILE A 455 14.55 -11.07 46.90
C ILE A 455 14.15 -10.79 45.44
N PRO A 456 13.24 -11.58 44.82
CA PRO A 456 12.76 -11.29 43.48
C PRO A 456 11.96 -9.98 43.52
N VAL A 457 12.52 -8.91 42.97
CA VAL A 457 11.80 -7.67 42.72
C VAL A 457 10.75 -7.98 41.66
N ARG A 458 9.48 -8.07 42.08
CA ARG A 458 8.33 -8.20 41.17
C ARG A 458 8.18 -6.89 40.38
N ALA A 459 8.72 -6.84 39.17
CA ALA A 459 8.40 -5.79 38.23
C ALA A 459 6.98 -6.03 37.69
N ALA A 460 6.07 -5.09 37.90
CA ALA A 460 4.76 -5.13 37.27
C ALA A 460 4.89 -5.00 35.74
N PRO A 461 4.03 -5.64 34.93
CA PRO A 461 3.97 -5.43 33.50
C PRO A 461 3.69 -3.95 33.22
N LEU A 462 4.37 -3.39 32.23
CA LEU A 462 4.09 -2.02 31.82
C LEU A 462 2.70 -1.97 31.18
N PRO A 463 1.90 -0.92 31.45
CA PRO A 463 0.63 -0.73 30.78
C PRO A 463 0.85 -0.60 29.26
N PRO A 464 -0.11 -1.03 28.43
CA PRO A 464 0.01 -0.94 26.98
C PRO A 464 0.20 0.51 26.52
N LEU A 465 1.06 0.72 25.52
CA LEU A 465 1.20 2.03 24.88
C LEU A 465 -0.09 2.38 24.14
N ALA A 466 -0.51 3.65 24.22
CA ALA A 466 -1.62 4.16 23.43
C ALA A 466 -1.28 4.02 21.93
N VAL A 467 -2.23 3.54 21.14
CA VAL A 467 -2.07 3.35 19.69
C VAL A 467 -2.81 4.47 18.98
N ASP A 468 -2.23 5.67 19.09
CA ASP A 468 -2.71 6.86 18.41
C ASP A 468 -1.80 7.17 17.21
N TRP A 469 -2.40 7.57 16.10
CA TRP A 469 -1.65 8.09 14.96
C TRP A 469 -1.34 9.57 15.18
N HIS A 470 -0.17 9.98 14.69
CA HIS A 470 0.29 11.35 14.69
C HIS A 470 0.84 11.72 13.31
N VAL A 471 0.60 12.96 12.88
CA VAL A 471 1.17 13.48 11.62
C VAL A 471 2.64 13.85 11.85
N GLU A 472 3.53 13.28 11.05
CA GLU A 472 4.98 13.55 11.14
C GLU A 472 5.43 14.65 10.16
N GLU A 473 4.95 14.60 8.93
CA GLU A 473 5.43 15.46 7.85
C GLU A 473 4.42 15.56 6.71
N VAL A 474 4.32 16.74 6.10
CA VAL A 474 3.62 16.95 4.82
C VAL A 474 4.56 17.71 3.89
N ALA A 475 4.76 17.20 2.68
CA ALA A 475 5.67 17.77 1.69
C ALA A 475 5.10 17.67 0.26
N SER A 476 5.57 18.52 -0.66
CA SER A 476 5.20 18.49 -2.08
C SER A 476 6.43 18.74 -2.97
N THR A 477 6.35 18.35 -4.24
CA THR A 477 7.43 18.52 -5.21
C THR A 477 7.50 19.98 -5.72
N GLU A 478 8.70 20.44 -6.09
CA GLU A 478 8.99 21.87 -6.33
C GLU A 478 8.44 22.42 -7.66
N ARG A 479 7.71 21.64 -8.46
CA ARG A 479 7.24 22.05 -9.79
C ARG A 479 5.73 22.25 -9.99
N LEU A 480 4.96 22.61 -8.95
CA LEU A 480 3.63 23.26 -9.11
C LEU A 480 3.21 24.21 -7.96
N GLN A 481 4.13 24.80 -7.19
CA GLN A 481 3.83 25.85 -6.17
C GLN A 481 2.53 25.61 -5.36
N THR A 482 2.51 24.61 -4.50
CA THR A 482 1.52 24.58 -3.41
C THR A 482 2.18 23.99 -2.17
N LEU A 483 2.53 24.88 -1.24
CA LEU A 483 3.00 24.57 0.10
C LEU A 483 1.77 24.51 1.02
N ILE A 484 1.37 23.31 1.46
CA ILE A 484 0.45 23.17 2.58
C ILE A 484 1.26 22.55 3.71
N VAL A 485 1.73 23.42 4.60
CA VAL A 485 2.32 23.02 5.88
C VAL A 485 1.17 22.63 6.77
N VAL A 486 1.09 21.36 7.11
CA VAL A 486 0.28 20.93 8.23
C VAL A 486 1.20 20.35 9.30
N GLN A 487 1.67 21.24 10.17
CA GLN A 487 2.29 20.87 11.44
C GLN A 487 1.16 20.66 12.46
N TYR A 488 1.03 19.44 12.97
CA TYR A 488 0.28 19.21 14.20
C TYR A 488 1.25 18.74 15.29
N LYS A 489 1.22 19.46 16.42
CA LYS A 489 1.88 19.08 17.67
C LYS A 489 1.02 18.07 18.42
#